data_AF-A0A8J2Q605-F1
#
_entry.id   AF-A0A8J2Q605-F1
#
_cell.length_a   1.000
_cell.length_b   1.000
_cell.length_c   1.000
_cell.angle_alpha   90.00
_cell.angle_beta   90.00
_cell.angle_gamma   90.00
#
_symmetry.space_group_name_H-M   'P 1'
#
loop_
_entity.id
_entity.type
_entity.pdbx_description
1 polymer ?
#
loop_
_entity_poly.entity_id
_entity_poly.type
_entity_poly.pdbx_seq_one_letter_code
_entity_poly.pdbx_strand_id
1 'polypeptide(L)'
;MGHDHGPKIPSYTLYDNYREIPKLRVYEERLARIGLKDPWIRNYSYMFMGRFTADPWDSFKYMIRAGWKLGCGVAAAVIAVEESYMYWKYGHTHWGKKHH
;
A
#
# COMPACT_ATOMS: atom_id res chain seq x y z
N MET A 1 -13.55 -26.79 -31.95
CA MET A 1 -13.74 -27.36 -30.59
C MET A 1 -12.85 -26.56 -29.64
N GLY A 2 -13.31 -25.37 -29.26
CA GLY A 2 -12.58 -24.45 -28.40
C GLY A 2 -13.28 -24.37 -27.06
N HIS A 3 -12.76 -25.09 -26.07
CA HIS A 3 -13.19 -24.95 -24.69
C HIS A 3 -12.19 -24.02 -23.99
N ASP A 4 -12.28 -22.72 -24.31
CA ASP A 4 -11.67 -21.68 -23.49
C ASP A 4 -12.50 -21.57 -22.21
N HIS A 5 -12.18 -22.45 -21.28
CA HIS A 5 -12.66 -22.35 -19.91
C HIS A 5 -12.13 -21.03 -19.34
N GLY A 6 -13.05 -20.20 -18.85
CA GLY A 6 -12.75 -18.90 -18.27
C GLY A 6 -11.71 -18.94 -17.14
N PRO A 7 -11.45 -17.80 -16.47
CA PRO A 7 -10.41 -17.70 -15.45
C PRO A 7 -10.51 -18.87 -14.45
N LYS A 8 -9.38 -19.57 -14.25
CA LYS A 8 -9.31 -20.75 -13.37
C LYS A 8 -9.72 -20.34 -11.96
N ILE A 9 -10.85 -20.87 -11.50
CA ILE A 9 -11.35 -20.63 -10.15
C ILE A 9 -10.44 -21.38 -9.16
N PRO A 10 -9.89 -20.72 -8.13
CA PRO A 10 -9.07 -21.39 -7.13
C PRO A 10 -9.89 -22.41 -6.32
N SER A 11 -9.22 -23.43 -5.79
CA SER A 11 -9.85 -24.44 -4.94
C SER A 11 -10.55 -23.79 -3.74
N TYR A 12 -11.73 -24.28 -3.38
CA TYR A 12 -12.49 -23.81 -2.23
C TYR A 12 -11.74 -23.98 -0.90
N THR A 13 -10.84 -24.97 -0.83
CA THR A 13 -10.04 -25.30 0.36
C THR A 13 -9.08 -24.18 0.77
N LEU A 14 -8.78 -23.25 -0.15
CA LEU A 14 -7.96 -22.08 0.14
C LEU A 14 -8.55 -21.21 1.26
N TYR A 15 -9.88 -21.21 1.39
CA TYR A 15 -10.63 -20.35 2.31
C TYR A 15 -10.92 -21.00 3.67
N ASP A 16 -10.51 -22.26 3.87
CA ASP A 16 -10.75 -22.97 5.14
C ASP A 16 -9.93 -22.38 6.29
N ASN A 17 -8.85 -21.65 6.00
CA ASN A 17 -7.99 -20.96 6.98
C ASN A 17 -8.58 -19.64 7.53
N TYR A 18 -9.90 -19.45 7.48
CA TYR A 18 -10.57 -18.21 7.91
C TYR A 18 -10.29 -17.85 9.39
N ARG A 19 -9.96 -18.84 10.23
CA ARG A 19 -9.66 -18.65 11.67
C ARG A 19 -8.34 -17.97 11.94
N GLU A 20 -7.40 -18.01 10.99
CA GLU A 20 -6.11 -17.33 11.11
C GLU A 20 -6.26 -15.80 10.95
N ILE A 21 -7.37 -15.36 10.35
CA ILE A 21 -7.66 -13.95 10.09
C ILE A 21 -8.16 -13.30 11.39
N PRO A 22 -7.42 -12.34 11.98
CA PRO A 22 -7.75 -11.80 13.30
C PRO A 22 -9.14 -11.16 13.35
N LYS A 23 -9.56 -10.47 12.29
CA LYS A 23 -10.87 -9.81 12.21
C LYS A 23 -12.03 -10.82 12.25
N LEU A 24 -11.92 -11.93 11.51
CA LEU A 24 -12.96 -12.96 11.46
C LEU A 24 -13.02 -13.77 12.75
N ARG A 25 -11.86 -14.07 13.34
CA ARG A 25 -11.80 -14.72 14.66
C ARG A 25 -12.52 -13.91 15.74
N VAL A 26 -12.24 -12.60 15.81
CA VAL A 26 -12.92 -11.70 16.77
C VAL A 26 -14.43 -11.65 16.51
N TYR A 27 -14.85 -11.69 15.25
CA TYR A 27 -16.26 -11.75 14.88
C TYR A 27 -16.92 -13.06 15.31
N GLU A 28 -16.28 -14.21 15.05
CA GLU A 28 -16.75 -15.54 15.49
C GLU A 28 -16.86 -15.60 17.02
N GLU A 29 -15.85 -15.10 17.75
CA GLU A 29 -15.87 -15.01 19.21
C GLU A 29 -17.01 -14.12 19.73
N ARG A 30 -17.34 -13.01 19.05
CA ARG A 30 -18.47 -12.14 19.43
C ARG A 30 -19.81 -12.82 19.23
N LEU A 31 -19.98 -13.55 18.12
CA LEU A 31 -21.20 -14.33 17.88
C LEU A 31 -21.34 -15.46 18.89
N ALA A 32 -20.25 -16.18 19.17
CA ALA A 32 -20.22 -17.28 20.11
C ALA A 32 -20.61 -16.84 21.53
N ARG A 33 -20.25 -15.61 21.96
CA ARG A 33 -20.69 -15.04 23.25
C ARG A 33 -22.21 -14.88 23.36
N ILE A 34 -22.90 -14.73 22.23
CA ILE A 34 -24.36 -14.60 22.15
C ILE A 34 -25.00 -15.97 21.84
N GLY A 35 -24.19 -17.03 21.69
CA GLY A 35 -24.66 -18.36 21.31
C GLY A 35 -24.99 -18.50 19.82
N LEU A 36 -24.59 -17.55 18.98
CA LEU A 36 -24.79 -17.60 17.53
C LEU A 36 -23.53 -18.10 16.81
N LYS A 37 -23.74 -18.70 15.64
CA LYS A 37 -22.69 -19.12 14.71
C LYS A 37 -23.06 -18.71 13.30
N ASP A 38 -22.13 -18.06 12.59
CA ASP A 38 -22.32 -17.69 11.18
C ASP A 38 -21.85 -18.83 10.25
N PRO A 39 -22.73 -19.47 9.46
CA PRO A 39 -22.36 -20.51 8.51
C PRO A 39 -21.66 -19.97 7.24
N TRP A 40 -21.75 -18.67 6.95
CA TRP A 40 -21.22 -18.04 5.74
C TRP A 40 -19.86 -17.40 5.93
N ILE A 41 -19.27 -17.46 7.13
CA ILE A 41 -18.00 -16.81 7.46
C ILE A 41 -16.86 -17.16 6.48
N ARG A 42 -16.84 -18.40 5.97
CA ARG A 42 -15.87 -18.85 4.97
C ARG A 42 -16.04 -18.12 3.64
N ASN A 43 -17.27 -17.84 3.21
CA ASN A 43 -17.55 -17.14 1.96
C ASN A 43 -17.02 -15.70 1.99
N TYR A 44 -16.93 -15.09 3.16
CA TYR A 44 -16.41 -13.72 3.31
C TYR A 44 -14.90 -13.66 3.54
N SER A 45 -14.25 -14.81 3.76
CA SER A 45 -12.83 -14.87 4.09
C SER A 45 -11.93 -14.23 3.03
N TYR A 46 -12.26 -14.38 1.74
CA TYR A 46 -11.46 -13.82 0.65
C TYR A 46 -11.28 -12.31 0.72
N MET A 47 -12.27 -11.57 1.26
CA MET A 47 -12.17 -10.10 1.43
C MET A 47 -11.12 -9.71 2.46
N PHE A 48 -10.86 -10.60 3.41
CA PHE A 48 -9.88 -10.42 4.48
C PHE A 48 -8.60 -11.24 4.24
N MET A 49 -8.42 -11.78 3.04
CA MET A 49 -7.21 -12.46 2.61
C MET A 49 -6.48 -11.59 1.58
N GLY A 50 -5.17 -11.43 1.74
CA GLY A 50 -4.32 -10.75 0.75
C GLY A 50 -4.29 -9.22 0.85
N ARG A 51 -4.17 -8.55 -0.31
CA ARG A 51 -3.74 -7.14 -0.43
C ARG A 51 -4.69 -6.10 0.19
N PHE A 52 -5.92 -6.51 0.52
CA PHE A 52 -6.96 -5.66 1.10
C PHE A 52 -6.91 -5.57 2.63
N THR A 53 -6.02 -6.33 3.29
CA THR A 53 -5.85 -6.28 4.74
C THR A 53 -4.80 -5.30 5.22
N ALA A 54 -4.17 -4.55 4.30
CA ALA A 54 -3.19 -3.55 4.68
C ALA A 54 -3.78 -2.61 5.73
N ASP A 55 -3.08 -2.44 6.84
CA ASP A 55 -3.45 -1.48 7.87
C ASP A 55 -3.61 -0.11 7.18
N PRO A 56 -4.69 0.64 7.45
CA PRO A 56 -4.87 1.99 6.91
C PRO A 56 -3.62 2.87 7.14
N TRP A 57 -2.94 2.67 8.27
CA TRP A 57 -1.73 3.40 8.60
C TRP A 57 -0.53 2.99 7.76
N ASP A 58 -0.38 1.70 7.43
CA ASP A 58 0.68 1.24 6.55
C ASP A 58 0.44 1.64 5.10
N SER A 59 -0.82 1.69 4.66
CA SER A 59 -1.21 2.24 3.36
C SER A 59 -0.88 3.73 3.26
N PHE A 60 -1.13 4.49 4.34
CA PHE A 60 -0.79 5.91 4.42
C PHE A 60 0.73 6.16 4.38
N LYS A 61 1.52 5.43 5.18
CA LYS A 61 2.98 5.50 5.13
C LYS A 61 3.51 5.11 3.75
N TYR A 62 2.94 4.08 3.14
CA TYR A 62 3.31 3.66 1.80
C TYR A 62 3.03 4.79 0.80
N MET A 63 1.88 5.45 0.87
CA MET A 63 1.54 6.58 0.00
C MET A 63 2.52 7.74 0.13
N ILE A 64 2.89 8.15 1.35
CA ILE A 64 3.87 9.25 1.55
C ILE A 64 5.26 8.84 1.05
N ARG A 65 5.67 7.59 1.32
CA ARG A 65 7.00 7.10 0.95
C ARG A 65 7.10 6.76 -0.53
N ALA A 66 5.99 6.40 -1.17
CA ALA A 66 5.89 6.12 -2.59
C ALA A 66 6.05 7.43 -3.36
N GLY A 67 7.25 7.65 -3.87
CA GLY A 67 7.61 8.87 -4.59
C GLY A 67 8.54 9.79 -3.83
N TRP A 68 8.69 9.65 -2.50
CA TRP A 68 9.64 10.47 -1.73
C TRP A 68 11.08 10.36 -2.25
N LYS A 69 11.57 9.13 -2.47
CA LYS A 69 12.94 8.91 -2.98
C LYS A 69 13.15 9.48 -4.38
N LEU A 70 12.16 9.30 -5.25
CA LEU A 70 12.23 9.78 -6.63
C LEU A 70 12.11 11.31 -6.69
N GLY A 71 11.19 11.89 -5.91
CA GLY A 71 11.01 13.33 -5.74
C GLY A 71 12.26 14.02 -5.18
N CYS A 72 12.87 13.47 -4.11
CA CYS A 72 14.13 14.00 -3.59
C CYS A 72 15.27 13.93 -4.61
N GLY A 73 15.35 12.85 -5.40
CA GLY A 73 16.35 12.71 -6.46
C GLY A 73 16.18 13.77 -7.55
N VAL A 74 14.94 13.97 -8.03
CA VAL A 74 14.64 15.01 -9.04
C VAL A 74 14.91 16.40 -8.49
N ALA A 75 14.49 16.70 -7.25
CA ALA A 75 14.74 18.00 -6.63
C ALA A 75 16.23 18.30 -6.49
N ALA A 76 17.03 17.33 -6.03
CA ALA A 76 18.49 17.50 -5.93
C ALA A 76 19.15 17.71 -7.30
N ALA A 77 18.69 17.00 -8.33
CA ALA A 77 19.18 17.17 -9.69
C ALA A 77 18.87 18.58 -10.25
N VAL A 78 17.65 19.07 -10.05
CA VAL A 78 17.25 20.41 -10.47
C VAL A 78 18.08 21.47 -9.76
N ILE A 79 18.22 21.38 -8.43
CA ILE A 79 19.05 22.31 -7.65
C ILE A 79 20.49 22.32 -8.15
N ALA A 80 21.09 21.15 -8.43
CA ALA A 80 22.45 21.07 -8.95
C ALA A 80 22.60 21.71 -10.33
N VAL A 81 21.62 21.53 -11.22
CA VAL A 81 21.60 22.15 -12.55
C VAL A 81 21.44 23.68 -12.44
N GLU A 82 20.53 24.15 -11.61
CA GLU A 82 20.30 25.58 -11.41
C GLU A 82 21.53 26.28 -10.83
N GLU A 83 22.11 25.73 -9.76
CA GLU A 83 23.29 26.32 -9.11
C GLU A 83 24.53 26.28 -10.01
N SER A 84 24.73 25.19 -10.77
CA SER A 84 25.85 25.12 -11.72
C SER A 84 25.70 26.11 -12.86
N TYR A 85 24.49 26.28 -13.41
CA TYR A 85 24.19 27.28 -14.43
C TYR A 85 24.39 28.71 -13.91
N MET A 86 23.90 28.99 -12.69
CA MET A 86 24.03 30.32 -12.06
C MET A 86 25.49 30.66 -11.76
N TYR A 87 26.26 29.70 -11.26
CA TYR A 87 27.70 29.88 -11.05
C TYR A 87 28.44 30.15 -12.37
N TRP A 88 28.14 29.38 -13.42
CA TRP A 88 28.79 29.55 -14.72
C TRP A 88 28.47 30.89 -15.39
N LYS A 89 27.21 31.36 -15.29
CA LYS A 89 26.76 32.56 -16.00
C LYS A 89 26.93 33.86 -15.19
N TYR A 90 26.75 33.82 -13.88
CA TYR A 90 26.72 35.00 -13.02
C TYR A 90 27.82 35.01 -11.93
N GLY A 91 28.63 33.95 -11.85
CA GLY A 91 29.76 33.86 -10.91
C GLY A 91 29.39 33.68 -9.44
N HIS A 92 28.09 33.52 -9.13
CA HIS A 92 27.59 33.34 -7.77
C HIS A 92 26.43 32.35 -7.72
N THR A 93 26.31 31.64 -6.61
CA THR A 93 25.17 30.76 -6.29
C THR A 93 24.06 31.54 -5.60
N HIS A 94 22.83 31.03 -5.61
CA HIS A 94 21.69 31.73 -5.00
C HIS A 94 21.84 31.85 -3.47
N TRP A 95 22.63 30.96 -2.87
CA TRP A 95 23.01 30.94 -1.45
C TRP A 95 24.00 32.04 -1.04
N GLY A 96 24.65 32.71 -2.01
CA GLY A 96 25.66 33.73 -1.76
C GLY A 96 25.12 35.16 -1.62
N LYS A 97 23.82 35.39 -1.84
CA LYS A 97 23.21 36.72 -1.65
C LYS A 97 23.13 37.04 -0.16
N LYS A 98 24.07 37.86 0.33
CA LYS A 98 23.92 38.51 1.63
C LYS A 98 22.67 39.38 1.59
N HIS A 99 21.65 39.00 2.36
CA HIS A 99 20.50 39.86 2.64
C HIS A 99 21.00 41.05 3.49
N HIS A 100 21.19 42.20 2.85
CA HIS A 100 21.33 43.50 3.49
C HIS A 100 20.06 44.31 3.22
#